data_AF-A0A2N2PPQ2-F1
#
_entry.id   AF-A0A2N2PPQ2-F1
#
_cell.length_a   1.000
_cell.length_b   1.000
_cell.length_c   1.000
_cell.angle_alpha   90.00
_cell.angle_beta   90.00
_cell.angle_gamma   90.00
#
_symmetry.space_group_name_H-M   'P 1'
#
loop_
_entity.id
_entity.type
_entity.pdbx_description
1 polymer ?
#
loop_
_entity_poly.entity_id
_entity_poly.type
_entity_poly.pdbx_seq_one_letter_code
_entity_poly.pdbx_strand_id
1 'polypeptide(L)'
;MAVSPVTAGRETHLAGLSPQAVGYAKRPYRWSGVGRKPVRQARPKMHYEEFLAWADEDTLAEWVDGEVVMTSPASNRHQDISGFLESLLRSFVEVHRLGAVRSGPFQMKLTQGREPDLLFVAGEHLERLKDNRLDGPADL
;
A
#
# COMPACT_ATOMS: atom_id res chain seq x y z
N MET A 1 -33.47 19.42 29.76
CA MET A 1 -32.28 19.28 28.90
C MET A 1 -31.38 18.23 29.51
N ALA A 2 -31.46 17.01 29.01
CA ALA A 2 -30.60 15.89 29.38
C ALA A 2 -30.32 15.16 28.07
N VAL A 3 -29.06 15.17 27.63
CA VAL A 3 -28.62 14.49 26.40
C VAL A 3 -28.18 13.08 26.76
N SER A 4 -28.88 12.11 26.19
CA SER A 4 -28.58 10.68 26.24
C SER A 4 -27.29 10.34 25.46
N PRO A 5 -26.54 9.29 25.84
CA PRO A 5 -25.41 8.82 25.05
C PRO A 5 -25.92 7.97 23.87
N VAL A 6 -25.37 8.23 22.68
CA VAL A 6 -25.63 7.47 21.45
C VAL A 6 -24.89 6.15 21.50
N THR A 7 -25.66 5.10 21.24
CA THR A 7 -25.31 3.67 21.17
C THR A 7 -24.21 3.37 20.15
N ALA A 8 -23.21 2.60 20.61
CA ALA A 8 -22.25 1.89 19.77
C ALA A 8 -22.94 0.78 18.97
N GLY A 9 -22.62 0.66 17.68
CA GLY A 9 -23.06 -0.49 16.90
C GLY A 9 -22.90 -0.29 15.39
N ARG A 10 -21.75 -0.74 14.86
CA ARG A 10 -21.67 -1.36 13.53
C ARG A 10 -20.44 -2.28 13.53
N GLU A 11 -20.67 -3.52 13.93
CA GLU A 11 -19.79 -4.64 13.65
C GLU A 11 -19.81 -4.88 12.14
N THR A 12 -18.69 -4.65 11.46
CA THR A 12 -18.46 -5.14 10.09
C THR A 12 -17.48 -6.31 10.16
N HIS A 13 -18.06 -7.51 10.08
CA HIS A 13 -17.51 -8.74 9.49
C HIS A 13 -15.98 -8.78 9.27
N LEU A 14 -15.24 -9.25 10.28
CA LEU A 14 -13.84 -9.73 10.17
C LEU A 14 -13.78 -11.27 10.12
N ALA A 15 -14.81 -11.91 9.58
CA ALA A 15 -14.92 -13.37 9.50
C ALA A 15 -14.13 -13.89 8.29
N GLY A 16 -12.80 -14.01 8.45
CA GLY A 16 -11.95 -14.63 7.42
C GLY A 16 -10.44 -14.47 7.63
N LEU A 17 -10.01 -13.56 8.50
CA LEU A 17 -8.59 -13.34 8.76
C LEU A 17 -8.04 -14.37 9.75
N SER A 18 -6.84 -14.88 9.48
CA SER A 18 -6.17 -15.81 10.38
C SER A 18 -5.98 -15.15 11.76
N PRO A 19 -6.05 -15.92 12.88
CA PRO A 19 -5.92 -15.38 14.24
C PRO A 19 -4.64 -14.57 14.50
N GLN A 20 -3.62 -14.70 13.64
CA GLN A 20 -2.36 -13.96 13.74
C GLN A 20 -2.46 -12.52 13.18
N ALA A 21 -3.41 -12.23 12.29
CA ALA A 21 -3.61 -10.90 11.70
C ALA A 21 -4.34 -9.93 12.65
N VAL A 22 -5.23 -10.46 13.50
CA VAL A 22 -6.10 -9.68 14.40
C VAL A 22 -5.33 -8.98 15.53
N GLY A 23 -4.07 -9.35 15.78
CA GLY A 23 -3.22 -8.80 16.85
C GLY A 23 -2.48 -7.49 16.52
N TYR A 24 -2.49 -7.03 15.27
CA TYR A 24 -1.79 -5.80 14.84
C TYR A 24 -2.64 -4.54 15.08
N ALA A 25 -3.18 -4.37 16.29
CA ALA A 25 -3.83 -3.14 16.68
C ALA A 25 -2.80 -2.00 16.80
N LYS A 26 -2.97 -0.95 15.98
CA LYS A 26 -2.17 0.29 15.91
C LYS A 26 -1.91 0.85 17.32
N ARG A 27 -0.75 0.55 17.93
CA ARG A 27 -0.28 1.24 19.14
C ARG A 27 0.60 2.43 18.71
N PRO A 28 0.34 3.66 19.19
CA PRO A 28 1.21 4.80 18.88
C PRO A 28 2.59 4.57 19.47
N TYR A 29 3.62 4.75 18.65
CA TYR A 29 5.02 4.59 19.03
C TYR A 29 5.40 5.68 20.05
N ARG A 30 5.48 5.35 21.35
CA ARG A 30 6.04 6.23 22.38
C ARG A 30 7.53 5.93 22.53
N TRP A 31 8.38 6.79 21.98
CA TRP A 31 9.83 6.68 22.08
C TRP A 31 10.28 7.13 23.48
N SER A 32 10.72 6.19 24.32
CA SER A 32 11.51 6.47 25.53
C SER A 32 12.90 5.87 25.32
N GLY A 33 13.90 6.73 25.10
CA GLY A 33 15.25 6.32 24.75
C GLY A 33 15.91 5.48 25.83
N VAL A 34 15.99 4.17 25.61
CA VAL A 34 17.05 3.26 26.06
C VAL A 34 17.10 2.10 25.05
N GLY A 35 18.29 1.80 24.51
CA GLY A 35 18.53 0.85 23.42
C GLY A 35 18.03 -0.57 23.66
N ARG A 36 16.78 -0.85 23.32
CA ARG A 36 16.35 -2.19 22.89
C ARG A 36 16.53 -2.27 21.38
N LYS A 37 17.36 -3.20 20.89
CA LYS A 37 17.31 -3.62 19.49
C LYS A 37 15.84 -3.92 19.16
N PRO A 38 15.24 -3.34 18.10
CA PRO A 38 13.84 -3.63 17.79
C PRO A 38 13.72 -5.14 17.62
N VAL A 39 12.83 -5.76 18.41
CA VAL A 39 12.41 -7.13 18.19
C VAL A 39 11.94 -7.17 16.74
N ARG A 40 12.57 -7.98 15.88
CA ARG A 40 12.06 -8.22 14.53
C ARG A 40 10.65 -8.77 14.71
N GLN A 41 9.64 -7.91 14.56
CA GLN A 41 8.25 -8.35 14.62
C GLN A 41 8.08 -9.44 13.58
N ALA A 42 7.50 -10.57 13.98
CA ALA A 42 7.22 -11.68 13.09
C ALA A 42 6.28 -11.17 12.00
N ARG A 43 6.81 -11.05 10.78
CA ARG A 43 6.05 -10.57 9.63
C ARG A 43 4.88 -11.52 9.40
N PRO A 44 3.64 -11.02 9.30
CA PRO A 44 2.52 -11.90 9.01
C PRO A 44 2.75 -12.60 7.67
N LYS A 45 2.58 -13.93 7.67
CA LYS A 45 2.65 -14.75 6.46
C LYS A 45 1.26 -14.88 5.86
N MET A 46 1.11 -14.55 4.59
CA MET A 46 -0.17 -14.64 3.88
C MET A 46 0.01 -14.83 2.38
N HIS A 47 -0.99 -15.40 1.73
CA HIS A 47 -1.05 -15.47 0.27
C HIS A 47 -1.25 -14.07 -0.32
N TYR A 48 -0.86 -13.89 -1.57
CA TYR A 48 -0.89 -12.57 -2.21
C TYR A 48 -2.30 -11.94 -2.25
N GLU A 49 -3.34 -12.74 -2.48
CA GLU A 49 -4.72 -12.25 -2.49
C GLU A 49 -5.20 -11.83 -1.08
N GLU A 50 -4.75 -12.54 -0.04
CA GLU A 50 -5.01 -12.15 1.35
C GLU A 50 -4.29 -10.85 1.71
N PHE A 51 -3.10 -10.62 1.15
CA PHE A 51 -2.37 -9.37 1.28
C PHE A 51 -3.12 -8.19 0.63
N LEU A 52 -3.63 -8.36 -0.59
CA LEU A 52 -4.42 -7.30 -1.24
C LEU A 52 -5.73 -6.98 -0.52
N ALA A 53 -6.35 -7.96 0.14
CA ALA A 53 -7.54 -7.74 0.96
C ALA A 53 -7.22 -7.11 2.33
N TRP A 54 -6.01 -7.36 2.86
CA TRP A 54 -5.56 -6.84 4.14
C TRP A 54 -4.97 -5.43 4.06
N ALA A 55 -4.20 -5.14 3.01
CA ALA A 55 -3.60 -3.83 2.78
C ALA A 55 -4.69 -2.84 2.37
N ASP A 56 -5.14 -2.02 3.32
CA ASP A 56 -5.98 -0.85 3.03
C ASP A 56 -5.17 0.26 2.34
N GLU A 57 -5.86 1.28 1.83
CA GLU A 57 -5.24 2.44 1.16
C GLU A 57 -4.22 3.19 2.05
N ASP A 58 -4.27 3.00 3.37
CA ASP A 58 -3.40 3.65 4.36
C ASP A 58 -2.22 2.76 4.82
N THR A 59 -2.12 1.53 4.31
CA THR A 59 -1.11 0.55 4.74
C THR A 59 0.04 0.48 3.73
N LEU A 60 1.11 1.22 4.02
CA LEU A 60 2.37 1.15 3.27
C LEU A 60 3.08 -0.18 3.56
N ALA A 61 2.91 -1.17 2.68
CA ALA A 61 3.54 -2.48 2.84
C ALA A 61 3.89 -3.14 1.50
N GLU A 62 5.00 -3.88 1.47
CA GLU A 62 5.38 -4.76 0.35
C GLU A 62 5.11 -6.24 0.68
N TRP A 63 4.87 -7.07 -0.34
CA TRP A 63 4.74 -8.52 -0.19
C TRP A 63 5.94 -9.24 -0.81
N VAL A 64 6.75 -9.88 0.04
CA VAL A 64 8.04 -10.48 -0.33
C VAL A 64 8.06 -11.92 0.19
N ASP A 65 8.08 -12.91 -0.73
CA ASP A 65 8.17 -14.34 -0.43
C ASP A 65 7.13 -14.85 0.59
N GLY A 66 5.89 -14.36 0.52
CA GLY A 66 4.81 -14.75 1.45
C GLY A 66 4.78 -13.94 2.74
N GLU A 67 5.65 -12.95 2.92
CA GLU A 67 5.72 -12.10 4.11
C GLU A 67 5.36 -10.64 3.80
N VAL A 68 4.65 -10.00 4.75
CA VAL A 68 4.37 -8.56 4.70
C VAL A 68 5.54 -7.76 5.28
N VAL A 69 6.00 -6.75 4.55
CA VAL A 69 7.06 -5.83 4.94
C VAL A 69 6.51 -4.42 5.07
N MET A 70 6.42 -3.89 6.29
CA MET A 70 5.96 -2.51 6.52
C MET A 70 6.98 -1.49 6.01
N THR A 71 6.52 -0.50 5.25
CA THR A 71 7.32 0.62 4.75
C THR A 71 7.12 1.84 5.66
N SER A 72 8.14 2.67 5.80
CA SER A 72 8.04 3.91 6.58
C SER A 72 7.28 4.97 5.79
N PRO A 73 6.50 5.87 6.44
CA PRO A 73 5.85 6.98 5.76
C PRO A 73 6.83 7.81 4.93
N ALA A 74 6.39 8.24 3.75
CA ALA A 74 7.17 9.13 2.90
C ALA A 74 7.42 10.49 3.60
N SER A 75 8.65 11.01 3.45
CA SER A 75 8.95 12.37 3.91
C SER A 75 8.28 13.43 3.03
N ASN A 76 8.03 14.64 3.54
CA ASN A 76 7.50 15.75 2.72
C ASN A 76 8.32 16.00 1.45
N ARG A 77 9.66 15.92 1.53
CA ARG A 77 10.53 16.07 0.35
C ARG A 77 10.32 14.96 -0.69
N HIS A 78 10.06 13.73 -0.25
CA HIS A 78 9.74 12.63 -1.15
C HIS A 78 8.40 12.89 -1.84
N GLN A 79 7.38 13.33 -1.10
CA GLN A 79 6.08 13.70 -1.66
C GLN A 79 6.18 14.83 -2.69
N ASP A 80 6.97 15.87 -2.42
CA ASP A 80 7.20 16.98 -3.37
C ASP A 80 7.84 16.48 -4.68
N ILE A 81 8.84 15.61 -4.59
CA ILE A 81 9.55 15.06 -5.76
C ILE A 81 8.63 14.12 -6.55
N SER A 82 7.94 13.20 -5.87
CA SER A 82 7.05 12.24 -6.51
C SER A 82 5.88 12.94 -7.20
N GLY A 83 5.26 13.93 -6.55
CA GLY A 83 4.17 14.71 -7.14
C GLY A 83 4.61 15.55 -8.35
N PHE A 84 5.82 16.14 -8.30
CA PHE A 84 6.38 16.86 -9.44
C PHE A 84 6.63 15.92 -10.64
N LEU A 85 7.25 14.77 -10.41
CA LEU A 85 7.53 13.79 -11.45
C LEU A 85 6.25 13.17 -12.03
N GLU A 86 5.26 12.86 -11.19
CA GLU A 86 3.95 12.39 -11.63
C GLU A 86 3.31 13.39 -12.57
N SER A 87 3.25 14.66 -12.15
CA SER A 87 2.60 15.73 -12.91
C SER A 87 3.25 15.91 -14.29
N LEU A 88 4.58 15.87 -14.34
CA LEU A 88 5.35 16.01 -15.58
C LEU A 88 5.11 14.83 -16.53
N LEU A 89 5.28 13.60 -16.03
CA LEU A 89 5.16 12.38 -16.84
C LEU A 89 3.73 12.18 -17.32
N ARG A 90 2.75 12.39 -16.44
CA ARG A 90 1.34 12.21 -16.78
C ARG A 90 0.90 13.18 -17.87
N SER A 91 1.27 14.45 -17.75
CA SER A 91 0.97 15.46 -18.78
C SER A 91 1.55 15.08 -20.14
N PHE A 92 2.81 14.62 -20.17
CA PHE A 92 3.48 14.18 -21.39
C PHE A 92 2.78 12.95 -22.00
N VAL A 93 2.54 11.91 -21.19
CA VAL A 93 1.91 10.66 -21.64
C VAL A 93 0.48 10.89 -22.16
N GLU A 94 -0.30 11.74 -21.50
CA GLU A 94 -1.68 12.05 -21.91
C GLU A 94 -1.72 12.85 -23.22
N VAL A 95 -0.88 13.89 -23.36
CA VAL A 95 -0.81 14.70 -24.59
C VAL A 95 -0.41 13.86 -25.80
N HIS A 96 0.54 12.94 -25.61
CA HIS A 96 1.06 12.08 -26.68
C HIS A 96 0.30 10.74 -26.82
N ARG A 97 -0.71 10.48 -25.98
CA ARG A 97 -1.51 9.24 -25.96
C ARG A 97 -0.66 7.98 -25.86
N LEU A 98 0.35 7.99 -25.00
CA LEU A 98 1.36 6.93 -24.91
C LEU A 98 0.96 5.78 -23.97
N GLY A 99 -0.06 5.95 -23.14
CA GLY A 99 -0.48 4.95 -22.15
C GLY A 99 -1.00 5.58 -20.86
N ALA A 100 -0.58 5.05 -19.72
CA ALA A 100 -1.03 5.47 -18.39
C ALA A 100 0.15 5.61 -17.41
N VAL A 101 0.01 6.54 -16.46
CA VAL A 101 0.93 6.71 -15.31
C VAL A 101 0.17 6.44 -14.02
N ARG A 102 0.79 5.73 -13.07
CA ARG A 102 0.25 5.51 -11.71
C ARG A 102 1.31 5.91 -10.67
N SER A 103 0.89 6.60 -9.63
CA SER A 103 1.71 6.86 -8.44
C SER A 103 1.35 5.88 -7.32
N GLY A 104 2.30 5.68 -6.41
CA GLY A 104 2.09 4.91 -5.20
C GLY A 104 1.08 5.58 -4.25
N PRO A 105 0.33 4.81 -3.43
CA PRO A 105 0.38 3.35 -3.32
C PRO A 105 -0.34 2.65 -4.49
N PHE A 106 0.37 1.80 -5.24
CA PHE A 106 -0.20 0.96 -6.30
C PHE A 106 0.68 -0.27 -6.54
N GLN A 107 0.10 -1.45 -6.36
CA GLN A 107 0.87 -2.71 -6.38
C GLN A 107 1.26 -3.11 -7.80
N MET A 108 2.50 -3.56 -7.97
CA MET A 108 3.02 -4.20 -9.17
C MET A 108 3.35 -5.66 -8.87
N LYS A 109 2.63 -6.57 -9.52
CA LYS A 109 2.77 -8.02 -9.33
C LYS A 109 3.79 -8.59 -10.31
N LEU A 110 4.96 -8.96 -9.78
CA LEU A 110 5.96 -9.78 -10.46
C LEU A 110 6.03 -11.15 -9.76
N THR A 111 7.23 -11.72 -9.62
CA THR A 111 7.47 -12.82 -8.67
C THR A 111 7.16 -12.39 -7.24
N GLN A 112 7.36 -11.10 -6.92
CA GLN A 112 7.01 -10.45 -5.66
C GLN A 112 6.03 -9.29 -5.89
N GLY A 113 5.33 -8.84 -4.84
CA GLY A 113 4.47 -7.66 -4.89
C GLY A 113 5.28 -6.44 -4.47
N ARG A 114 5.58 -5.56 -5.42
CA ARG A 114 6.34 -4.32 -5.19
C ARG A 114 5.40 -3.13 -5.29
N GLU A 115 5.76 -2.03 -4.62
CA GLU A 115 5.01 -0.79 -4.70
C GLU A 115 5.95 0.36 -5.12
N PRO A 116 6.20 0.52 -6.43
CA PRO A 116 7.00 1.63 -6.90
C PRO A 116 6.31 2.98 -6.66
N ASP A 117 7.10 4.02 -6.44
CA ASP A 117 6.58 5.39 -6.25
C ASP A 117 5.85 5.91 -7.50
N LEU A 118 6.32 5.51 -8.69
CA LEU A 118 5.78 5.86 -10.00
C LEU A 118 5.90 4.69 -10.97
N LEU A 119 4.90 4.53 -11.84
CA LEU A 119 4.79 3.50 -12.87
C LEU A 119 4.31 4.14 -14.17
N PHE A 120 4.91 3.79 -15.30
CA PHE A 120 4.35 4.03 -16.62
C PHE A 120 4.05 2.71 -17.33
N VAL A 121 2.86 2.64 -17.93
CA VAL A 121 2.40 1.50 -18.72
C VAL A 121 2.08 1.99 -20.11
N ALA A 122 2.77 1.45 -21.11
CA ALA A 122 2.57 1.79 -22.51
C ALA A 122 1.16 1.36 -22.98
N GLY A 123 0.64 2.05 -23.99
CA GLY A 123 -0.70 1.80 -24.54
C GLY A 123 -0.93 0.34 -24.96
N GLU A 124 0.11 -0.32 -25.47
CA GLU A 124 0.09 -1.72 -25.89
C GLU A 124 0.08 -2.74 -24.73
N HIS A 125 0.29 -2.27 -23.49
CA HIS A 125 0.36 -3.08 -22.26
C HIS A 125 -0.74 -2.74 -21.24
N LEU A 126 -1.71 -1.91 -21.61
CA LEU A 126 -2.78 -1.47 -20.70
C LEU A 126 -3.65 -2.63 -20.20
N GLU A 127 -3.66 -3.77 -20.88
CA GLU A 127 -4.31 -5.00 -20.41
C GLU A 127 -3.76 -5.52 -19.08
N ARG A 128 -2.51 -5.17 -18.73
CA ARG A 128 -1.89 -5.50 -17.44
C ARG A 128 -2.47 -4.68 -16.29
N LEU A 129 -2.98 -3.49 -16.58
CA LEU A 129 -3.47 -2.57 -15.57
C LEU A 129 -4.86 -3.01 -15.08
N LYS A 130 -4.94 -3.38 -13.80
CA LYS A 130 -6.18 -3.78 -13.12
C LYS A 130 -6.61 -2.70 -12.13
N ASP A 131 -7.78 -2.90 -11.53
CA ASP A 131 -8.37 -1.92 -10.61
C ASP A 131 -7.47 -1.56 -9.42
N ASN A 132 -6.75 -2.55 -8.86
CA ASN A 132 -5.94 -2.40 -7.65
C ASN A 132 -4.47 -2.81 -7.81
N ARG A 133 -4.01 -3.13 -9.03
CA ARG A 133 -2.63 -3.56 -9.30
C ARG A 133 -2.27 -3.49 -10.78
N LEU A 134 -0.98 -3.56 -11.05
CA LEU A 134 -0.40 -3.91 -12.35
C LEU A 134 0.01 -5.39 -12.34
N ASP A 135 -0.51 -6.18 -13.29
CA ASP A 135 -0.19 -7.60 -13.44
C ASP A 135 0.98 -7.77 -14.43
N GLY A 136 2.20 -7.89 -13.91
CA GLY A 136 3.43 -7.86 -14.68
C GLY A 136 4.22 -6.55 -14.53
N PRO A 137 5.29 -6.38 -15.32
CA PRO A 137 6.16 -5.21 -15.23
C PRO A 137 5.52 -3.97 -15.85
N ALA A 138 5.81 -2.82 -15.24
CA ALA A 138 5.70 -1.52 -15.90
C ALA A 138 6.79 -1.36 -16.96
N ASP A 139 6.55 -0.47 -17.91
CA ASP A 139 7.50 -0.11 -18.95
C ASP A 139 8.54 0.91 -18.45
N LEU A 140 8.20 1.64 -17.38
CA LEU A 140 9.10 2.45 -16.56
C LEU A 140 8.62 2.47 -15.10
#